data_AF-A0AAV7XK29-F1
#
_entry.id   AF-A0AAV7XK29-F1
#
_cell.length_a   1.000
_cell.length_b   1.000
_cell.length_c   1.000
_cell.angle_alpha   90.00
_cell.angle_beta   90.00
_cell.angle_gamma   90.00
#
_symmetry.space_group_name_H-M   'P 1'
#
loop_
_entity.id
_entity.type
_entity.pdbx_description
1 polymer ?
#
loop_
_entity_poly.entity_id
_entity_poly.type
_entity_poly.pdbx_seq_one_letter_code
_entity_poly.pdbx_strand_id
1 'polypeptide(L)'
;MLDSVAQTLHTILESWSGVKDCSEEDLETVLTSYRSLRNGCAGSPEFQTSCTANTLLLDDTHKIMTFLLTLENDDAALCVRVGTQFLGNLIVNHSDNQLLVWDKFSSLLKKMLASQDTKLKNFSAMVLYNIMLGHPDLCAPKPHGIDLFATFLKFAVLDSEFGVYATELFLSTPDVFEESYPTLDIECRLKLLEVCHDILLSMPENVAKVDDKKKKEMAKSEPTRKILMSSLKFMVEQLKRRSFLILKTSAHYADSLEPREVSKLIEVVACASSKEPYVTELQSDKSLLIDCTFLLKSIHMAGQAGDNDFSPIHKLSELNLSDKSVASEIEHHPAFGFKASLVRLLGNLCWRHKENQDQVRELDGIPLLLDCCSIDARNPLMIQWVVLAVRNLCENNKENQGVIAALNREGTIDTRMLHDLGLTIHADEKSNKIRIVPLKNK
;
A
#
# COMPACT_ATOMS: atom_id res chain seq x y z
N MET A 1 -37.88 -14.99 23.85
CA MET A 1 -36.81 -14.02 24.17
C MET A 1 -36.85 -12.86 23.18
N LEU A 2 -36.64 -13.10 21.88
CA LEU A 2 -36.66 -12.07 20.84
C LEU A 2 -37.90 -11.16 20.90
N ASP A 3 -39.12 -11.72 20.90
CA ASP A 3 -40.36 -10.92 20.89
C ASP A 3 -40.49 -10.03 22.14
N SER A 4 -40.06 -10.52 23.30
CA SER A 4 -40.06 -9.75 24.54
C SER A 4 -39.07 -8.59 24.48
N VAL A 5 -37.88 -8.81 23.91
CA VAL A 5 -36.88 -7.75 23.72
C VAL A 5 -37.36 -6.71 22.70
N ALA A 6 -37.92 -7.15 21.58
CA ALA A 6 -38.48 -6.26 20.54
C ALA A 6 -39.62 -5.41 21.10
N GLN A 7 -40.56 -6.00 21.85
CA GLN A 7 -41.65 -5.26 22.49
C GLN A 7 -41.13 -4.24 23.52
N THR A 8 -40.07 -4.59 24.26
CA THR A 8 -39.44 -3.68 25.23
C THR A 8 -38.85 -2.47 24.53
N LEU A 9 -38.08 -2.67 23.45
CA LEU A 9 -37.51 -1.58 22.65
C LEU A 9 -38.61 -0.70 22.02
N HIS A 10 -39.68 -1.32 21.53
CA HIS A 10 -40.83 -0.60 20.98
C HIS A 10 -41.48 0.31 22.03
N THR A 11 -41.73 -0.21 23.23
CA THR A 11 -42.37 0.53 24.34
C THR A 11 -41.51 1.72 24.78
N ILE A 12 -40.18 1.55 24.84
CA ILE A 12 -39.24 2.64 25.15
C ILE A 12 -39.27 3.70 24.04
N LEU A 13 -39.25 3.28 22.77
CA LEU A 13 -39.28 4.22 21.68
C LEU A 13 -40.58 5.05 21.67
N GLU A 14 -41.72 4.44 22.00
CA GLU A 14 -42.99 5.16 22.16
C GLU A 14 -42.93 6.19 23.30
N SER A 15 -42.25 5.88 24.41
CA SER A 15 -42.10 6.79 25.55
C SER A 15 -41.22 8.01 25.20
N TRP A 16 -40.30 7.89 24.25
CA TRP A 16 -39.44 8.97 23.78
C TRP A 16 -40.10 9.91 22.75
N SER A 17 -41.34 9.63 22.35
CA SER A 17 -42.06 10.45 21.38
C SER A 17 -42.25 11.90 21.88
N GLY A 18 -41.56 12.85 21.25
CA GLY A 18 -41.63 14.27 21.57
C GLY A 18 -40.75 14.73 22.74
N VAL A 19 -39.89 13.85 23.29
CA VAL A 19 -38.97 14.18 24.38
C VAL A 19 -37.58 14.51 23.80
N LYS A 20 -36.82 15.38 24.49
CA LYS A 20 -35.46 15.78 24.09
C LYS A 20 -34.34 15.01 24.79
N ASP A 21 -34.68 14.17 25.75
CA ASP A 21 -33.75 13.44 26.61
C ASP A 21 -34.42 12.12 27.07
N CYS A 22 -33.65 11.19 27.60
CA CYS A 22 -34.13 9.89 28.10
C CYS A 22 -33.61 9.60 29.52
N SER A 23 -34.33 8.75 30.26
CA SER A 23 -33.93 8.38 31.62
C SER A 23 -32.76 7.38 31.63
N GLU A 24 -31.99 7.35 32.72
CA GLU A 24 -30.94 6.34 32.92
C GLU A 24 -31.51 4.90 32.91
N GLU A 25 -32.74 4.71 33.42
CA GLU A 25 -33.44 3.42 33.42
C GLU A 25 -33.78 2.95 31.99
N ASP A 26 -34.21 3.88 31.12
CA ASP A 26 -34.44 3.57 29.71
C ASP A 26 -33.13 3.17 29.02
N LEU A 27 -32.04 3.90 29.30
CA LEU A 27 -30.72 3.60 28.73
C LEU A 27 -30.21 2.23 29.18
N GLU A 28 -30.34 1.88 30.46
CA GLU A 28 -29.97 0.55 30.98
C GLU A 28 -30.79 -0.56 30.31
N THR A 29 -32.08 -0.31 30.10
CA THR A 29 -32.98 -1.27 29.44
C THR A 29 -32.61 -1.46 27.97
N VAL A 30 -32.36 -0.37 27.22
CA VAL A 30 -31.89 -0.42 25.83
C VAL A 30 -30.56 -1.15 25.72
N LEU A 31 -29.62 -0.84 26.61
CA LEU A 31 -28.31 -1.48 26.66
C LEU A 31 -28.42 -3.00 26.86
N THR A 32 -29.26 -3.43 27.80
CA THR A 32 -29.48 -4.85 28.11
C THR A 32 -30.19 -5.58 26.96
N SER A 33 -31.13 -4.92 26.30
CA SER A 33 -31.78 -5.41 25.08
C SER A 33 -30.78 -5.63 23.95
N TYR A 34 -29.94 -4.64 23.63
CA TYR A 34 -28.93 -4.81 22.57
C TYR A 34 -27.87 -5.84 22.91
N ARG A 35 -27.45 -5.98 24.18
CA ARG A 35 -26.56 -7.08 24.61
C ARG A 35 -27.19 -8.44 24.36
N SER A 36 -28.46 -8.61 24.72
CA SER A 36 -29.21 -9.84 24.51
C SER A 36 -29.31 -10.20 23.03
N LEU A 37 -29.66 -9.23 22.18
CA LEU A 37 -29.74 -9.42 20.73
C LEU A 37 -28.39 -9.75 20.10
N ARG A 38 -27.35 -8.97 20.42
CA ARG A 38 -25.97 -9.21 19.95
C ARG A 38 -25.49 -10.62 20.30
N ASN A 39 -25.71 -11.06 21.53
CA ASN A 39 -25.31 -12.38 22.00
C ASN A 39 -26.13 -13.48 21.34
N GLY A 40 -27.43 -13.27 21.13
CA GLY A 40 -28.30 -14.23 20.43
C GLY A 40 -27.89 -14.45 18.98
N CYS A 41 -27.44 -13.39 18.28
CA CYS A 41 -26.95 -13.51 16.90
C CYS A 41 -25.58 -14.18 16.78
N ALA A 42 -24.81 -14.31 17.87
CA ALA A 42 -23.46 -14.86 17.83
C ALA A 42 -23.49 -16.37 17.50
N GLY A 43 -23.24 -16.70 16.24
CA GLY A 43 -23.15 -18.10 15.77
C GLY A 43 -24.48 -18.81 15.57
N SER A 44 -25.61 -18.09 15.52
CA SER A 44 -26.94 -18.67 15.23
C SER A 44 -27.60 -17.99 14.02
N PRO A 45 -27.50 -18.60 12.82
CA PRO A 45 -28.19 -18.13 11.62
C PRO A 45 -29.71 -18.05 11.79
N GLU A 46 -30.32 -19.01 12.50
CA GLU A 46 -31.77 -19.02 12.72
C GLU A 46 -32.22 -17.82 13.57
N PHE A 47 -31.43 -17.44 14.58
CA PHE A 47 -31.70 -16.26 15.39
C PHE A 47 -31.48 -14.97 14.60
N GLN A 48 -30.44 -14.92 13.75
CA GLN A 48 -30.21 -13.81 12.83
C GLN A 48 -31.42 -13.60 11.89
N THR A 49 -31.94 -14.66 11.27
CA THR A 49 -33.13 -14.59 10.40
C THR A 49 -34.38 -14.19 11.19
N SER A 50 -34.54 -14.70 12.42
CA SER A 50 -35.68 -14.35 13.27
C SER A 50 -35.70 -12.86 13.62
N CYS A 51 -34.53 -12.27 13.88
CA CYS A 51 -34.41 -10.84 14.16
C CYS A 51 -34.88 -9.98 13.00
N THR A 52 -34.52 -10.33 11.76
CA THR A 52 -34.91 -9.57 10.56
C THR A 52 -36.33 -9.86 10.10
N ALA A 53 -36.89 -11.02 10.45
CA ALA A 53 -38.30 -11.35 10.25
C ALA A 53 -39.25 -10.55 11.16
N ASN A 54 -38.77 -10.04 12.30
CA ASN A 54 -39.53 -9.14 13.16
C ASN A 54 -39.59 -7.75 12.52
N THR A 55 -40.77 -7.33 12.08
CA THR A 55 -40.99 -6.11 11.30
C THR A 55 -40.65 -4.82 12.04
N LEU A 56 -40.75 -4.81 13.38
CA LEU A 56 -40.52 -3.61 14.19
C LEU A 56 -39.06 -3.49 14.64
N LEU A 57 -38.39 -4.60 14.91
CA LEU A 57 -37.10 -4.60 15.60
C LEU A 57 -36.05 -3.71 14.93
N LEU A 58 -35.87 -3.85 13.61
CA LEU A 58 -34.87 -3.06 12.89
C LEU A 58 -35.28 -1.58 12.75
N ASP A 59 -36.56 -1.29 12.57
CA ASP A 59 -37.07 0.08 12.50
C ASP A 59 -36.89 0.81 13.84
N ASP A 60 -37.25 0.13 14.93
CA ASP A 60 -37.11 0.69 16.27
C ASP A 60 -35.64 0.82 16.64
N THR A 61 -34.80 -0.16 16.30
CA THR A 61 -33.34 -0.07 16.47
C THR A 61 -32.77 1.14 15.73
N HIS A 62 -33.17 1.36 14.47
CA HIS A 62 -32.72 2.51 13.69
C HIS A 62 -33.13 3.83 14.36
N LYS A 63 -34.40 3.97 14.77
CA LYS A 63 -34.92 5.18 15.41
C LYS A 63 -34.26 5.46 16.77
N ILE A 64 -34.13 4.43 17.61
CA ILE A 64 -33.44 4.50 18.90
C ILE A 64 -32.00 4.96 18.71
N MET A 65 -31.22 4.28 17.86
CA MET A 65 -29.83 4.67 17.62
C MET A 65 -29.72 6.10 17.05
N THR A 66 -30.64 6.48 16.16
CA THR A 66 -30.68 7.84 15.59
C THR A 66 -30.92 8.89 16.68
N PHE A 67 -31.86 8.65 17.58
CA PHE A 67 -32.16 9.54 18.71
C PHE A 67 -30.97 9.62 19.67
N LEU A 68 -30.44 8.48 20.10
CA LEU A 68 -29.32 8.42 21.05
C LEU A 68 -28.06 9.11 20.53
N LEU A 69 -27.81 9.09 19.22
CA LEU A 69 -26.70 9.83 18.59
C LEU A 69 -26.84 11.35 18.65
N THR A 70 -28.02 11.88 19.02
CA THR A 70 -28.22 13.32 19.22
C THR A 70 -27.93 13.77 20.64
N LEU A 71 -27.75 12.82 21.57
CA LEU A 71 -27.51 13.10 22.98
C LEU A 71 -26.01 13.20 23.26
N GLU A 72 -25.60 14.22 24.01
CA GLU A 72 -24.24 14.35 24.54
C GLU A 72 -24.14 13.57 25.87
N ASN A 73 -24.32 12.25 25.82
CA ASN A 73 -24.35 11.36 26.99
C ASN A 73 -23.55 10.07 26.73
N ASP A 74 -22.67 9.70 27.67
CA ASP A 74 -21.76 8.56 27.53
C ASP A 74 -22.48 7.19 27.56
N ASP A 75 -23.57 7.07 28.32
CA ASP A 75 -24.39 5.86 28.37
C ASP A 75 -25.22 5.70 27.09
N ALA A 76 -25.75 6.80 26.56
CA ALA A 76 -26.37 6.82 25.23
C ALA A 76 -25.37 6.38 24.14
N ALA A 77 -24.14 6.91 24.18
CA ALA A 77 -23.08 6.49 23.27
C ALA A 77 -22.74 5.00 23.43
N LEU A 78 -22.72 4.48 24.67
CA LEU A 78 -22.52 3.05 24.94
C LEU A 78 -23.65 2.19 24.34
N CYS A 79 -24.91 2.60 24.47
CA CYS A 79 -26.06 1.94 23.84
C CYS A 79 -25.88 1.85 22.32
N VAL A 80 -25.49 2.96 21.66
CA VAL A 80 -25.25 2.97 20.21
C VAL A 80 -24.10 2.03 19.84
N ARG A 81 -22.97 2.04 20.58
CA ARG A 81 -21.85 1.10 20.34
C ARG A 81 -22.29 -0.36 20.42
N VAL A 82 -23.13 -0.72 21.39
CA VAL A 82 -23.62 -2.10 21.53
C VAL A 82 -24.68 -2.43 20.48
N GLY A 83 -25.53 -1.47 20.11
CA GLY A 83 -26.45 -1.59 18.98
C GLY A 83 -25.72 -1.86 17.66
N THR A 84 -24.63 -1.15 17.38
CA THR A 84 -23.80 -1.39 16.19
C THR A 84 -23.12 -2.76 16.22
N GLN A 85 -22.68 -3.24 17.40
CA GLN A 85 -22.18 -4.61 17.53
C GLN A 85 -23.27 -5.66 17.29
N PHE A 86 -24.51 -5.40 17.73
CA PHE A 86 -25.65 -6.23 17.40
C PHE A 86 -25.84 -6.29 15.87
N LEU A 87 -25.84 -5.16 15.17
CA LEU A 87 -25.90 -5.13 13.70
C LEU A 87 -24.76 -5.93 13.08
N GLY A 88 -23.53 -5.83 13.60
CA GLY A 88 -22.40 -6.64 13.15
C GLY A 88 -22.67 -8.13 13.27
N ASN A 89 -23.03 -8.60 14.46
CA ASN A 89 -23.35 -10.02 14.66
C ASN A 89 -24.59 -10.47 13.88
N LEU A 90 -25.53 -9.59 13.58
CA LEU A 90 -26.74 -9.89 12.81
C LEU A 90 -26.44 -10.25 11.35
N ILE A 91 -25.38 -9.69 10.77
CA ILE A 91 -25.06 -9.80 9.35
C ILE A 91 -23.87 -10.72 9.04
N VAL A 92 -23.12 -11.15 10.05
CA VAL A 92 -21.94 -12.01 9.88
C VAL A 92 -22.36 -13.30 9.16
N ASN A 93 -21.74 -13.55 8.00
CA ASN A 93 -22.01 -14.68 7.11
C ASN A 93 -23.49 -14.85 6.71
N HIS A 94 -24.27 -13.77 6.65
CA HIS A 94 -25.70 -13.81 6.32
C HIS A 94 -26.09 -12.77 5.26
N SER A 95 -25.97 -13.13 3.98
CA SER A 95 -26.11 -12.22 2.84
C SER A 95 -27.44 -11.46 2.76
N ASP A 96 -28.57 -12.11 3.07
CA ASP A 96 -29.89 -11.43 3.04
C ASP A 96 -29.98 -10.34 4.11
N ASN A 97 -29.51 -10.62 5.33
CA ASN A 97 -29.47 -9.66 6.42
C ASN A 97 -28.52 -8.49 6.11
N GLN A 98 -27.42 -8.73 5.39
CA GLN A 98 -26.52 -7.66 4.96
C GLN A 98 -27.25 -6.61 4.10
N LEU A 99 -28.11 -7.03 3.15
CA LEU A 99 -28.90 -6.11 2.34
C LEU A 99 -29.95 -5.37 3.17
N LEU A 100 -30.67 -6.07 4.05
CA LEU A 100 -31.65 -5.44 4.93
C LEU A 100 -31.04 -4.38 5.84
N VAL A 101 -29.86 -4.67 6.40
CA VAL A 101 -29.11 -3.72 7.23
C VAL A 101 -28.55 -2.59 6.37
N TRP A 102 -28.05 -2.87 5.16
CA TRP A 102 -27.60 -1.84 4.23
C TRP A 102 -28.71 -0.84 3.88
N ASP A 103 -29.86 -1.32 3.44
CA ASP A 103 -30.97 -0.49 3.00
C ASP A 103 -31.49 0.42 4.12
N LYS A 104 -31.49 -0.08 5.36
CA LYS A 104 -32.02 0.65 6.51
C LYS A 104 -30.98 1.51 7.24
N PHE A 105 -29.73 1.05 7.37
CA PHE A 105 -28.74 1.65 8.26
C PHE A 105 -27.54 2.29 7.53
N SER A 106 -27.39 2.17 6.21
CA SER A 106 -26.21 2.70 5.49
C SER A 106 -25.94 4.18 5.76
N SER A 107 -26.99 5.02 5.76
CA SER A 107 -26.87 6.46 6.07
C SER A 107 -26.44 6.70 7.51
N LEU A 108 -27.00 5.97 8.47
CA LEU A 108 -26.66 6.04 9.89
C LEU A 108 -25.22 5.56 10.13
N LEU A 109 -24.82 4.44 9.52
CA LEU A 109 -23.46 3.90 9.58
C LEU A 109 -22.43 4.90 9.04
N LYS A 110 -22.72 5.55 7.90
CA LYS A 110 -21.88 6.63 7.35
C LYS A 110 -21.78 7.82 8.32
N LYS A 111 -22.88 8.22 8.97
CA LYS A 111 -22.84 9.27 10.01
C LYS A 111 -21.98 8.86 11.20
N MET A 112 -22.08 7.60 11.64
CA MET A 112 -21.29 7.06 12.75
C MET A 112 -19.80 6.96 12.44
N LEU A 113 -19.41 6.69 11.18
CA LEU A 113 -18.02 6.79 10.73
C LEU A 113 -17.45 8.21 10.91
N ALA A 114 -18.27 9.25 10.82
CA ALA A 114 -17.82 10.63 11.04
C ALA A 114 -17.74 11.05 12.54
N SER A 115 -18.12 10.17 13.48
CA SER A 115 -18.17 10.51 14.91
C SER A 115 -16.78 10.66 15.56
N GLN A 116 -16.66 11.35 16.70
CA GLN A 116 -15.38 11.39 17.45
C GLN A 116 -15.10 10.11 18.25
N ASP A 117 -16.10 9.23 18.35
CA ASP A 117 -16.03 7.98 19.08
C ASP A 117 -15.29 6.90 18.28
N THR A 118 -14.06 6.61 18.67
CA THR A 118 -13.18 5.64 17.99
C THR A 118 -13.73 4.22 18.00
N LYS A 119 -14.41 3.81 19.08
CA LYS A 119 -15.03 2.46 19.17
C LYS A 119 -16.21 2.37 18.22
N LEU A 120 -17.06 3.39 18.20
CA LEU A 120 -18.22 3.42 17.32
C LEU A 120 -17.82 3.47 15.84
N LYS A 121 -16.81 4.28 15.50
CA LYS A 121 -16.19 4.30 14.16
C LYS A 121 -15.76 2.90 13.74
N ASN A 122 -15.02 2.20 14.59
CA ASN A 122 -14.51 0.87 14.29
C ASN A 122 -15.63 -0.17 14.10
N PHE A 123 -16.65 -0.18 14.96
CA PHE A 123 -17.80 -1.07 14.79
C PHE A 123 -18.60 -0.75 13.52
N SER A 124 -18.75 0.53 13.17
CA SER A 124 -19.46 0.93 11.95
C SER A 124 -18.70 0.52 10.70
N ALA A 125 -17.37 0.68 10.70
CA ALA A 125 -16.49 0.23 9.62
C ALA A 125 -16.55 -1.29 9.45
N MET A 126 -16.56 -2.04 10.56
CA MET A 126 -16.72 -3.50 10.55
C MET A 126 -18.05 -3.95 9.94
N VAL A 127 -19.15 -3.30 10.31
CA VAL A 127 -20.48 -3.61 9.74
C VAL A 127 -20.48 -3.35 8.24
N LEU A 128 -20.06 -2.16 7.82
CA LEU A 128 -20.02 -1.78 6.40
C LEU A 128 -19.09 -2.68 5.58
N TYR A 129 -17.91 -3.03 6.12
CA TYR A 129 -17.00 -3.96 5.49
C TYR A 129 -17.64 -5.33 5.26
N ASN A 130 -18.30 -5.91 6.28
CA ASN A 130 -18.97 -7.20 6.14
C ASN A 130 -20.10 -7.16 5.09
N ILE A 131 -20.84 -6.05 4.99
CA ILE A 131 -21.85 -5.87 3.94
C ILE A 131 -21.19 -5.86 2.56
N MET A 132 -20.15 -5.06 2.36
CA MET A 132 -19.44 -4.98 1.08
C MET A 132 -18.79 -6.32 0.70
N LEU A 133 -18.27 -7.05 1.68
CA LEU A 133 -17.67 -8.36 1.47
C LEU A 133 -18.68 -9.38 0.90
N GLY A 134 -19.93 -9.34 1.36
CA GLY A 134 -21.00 -10.18 0.83
C GLY A 134 -21.68 -9.63 -0.43
N HIS A 135 -21.55 -8.32 -0.69
CA HIS A 135 -22.16 -7.63 -1.83
C HIS A 135 -21.14 -6.74 -2.57
N PRO A 136 -20.19 -7.32 -3.33
CA PRO A 136 -19.14 -6.56 -4.01
C PRO A 136 -19.64 -5.53 -5.03
N ASP A 137 -20.89 -5.65 -5.52
CA ASP A 137 -21.52 -4.67 -6.40
C ASP A 137 -21.63 -3.26 -5.77
N LEU A 138 -21.61 -3.19 -4.44
CA LEU A 138 -21.56 -1.92 -3.70
C LEU A 138 -20.21 -1.20 -3.86
N CYS A 139 -19.16 -1.95 -4.17
CA CYS A 139 -17.82 -1.42 -4.42
C CYS A 139 -17.62 -0.91 -5.85
N ALA A 140 -18.60 -1.10 -6.74
CA ALA A 140 -18.51 -0.70 -8.15
C ALA A 140 -18.15 0.79 -8.30
N PRO A 141 -17.50 1.18 -9.42
CA PRO A 141 -17.04 2.55 -9.70
C PRO A 141 -18.21 3.51 -10.05
N LYS A 142 -19.20 3.58 -9.16
CA LYS A 142 -20.33 4.51 -9.17
C LYS A 142 -20.06 5.60 -8.13
N PRO A 143 -20.67 6.80 -8.23
CA PRO A 143 -20.42 7.88 -7.28
C PRO A 143 -20.48 7.48 -5.80
N HIS A 144 -21.42 6.59 -5.45
CA HIS A 144 -21.53 6.05 -4.10
C HIS A 144 -20.35 5.14 -3.70
N GLY A 145 -19.89 4.26 -4.61
CA GLY A 145 -18.77 3.37 -4.35
C GLY A 145 -17.45 4.13 -4.24
N ILE A 146 -17.24 5.15 -5.09
CA ILE A 146 -16.07 6.04 -5.03
C ILE A 146 -16.04 6.82 -3.71
N ASP A 147 -17.17 7.38 -3.27
CA ASP A 147 -17.31 8.06 -1.97
C ASP A 147 -16.96 7.12 -0.80
N LEU A 148 -17.46 5.87 -0.87
CA LEU A 148 -17.20 4.87 0.14
C LEU A 148 -15.71 4.46 0.16
N PHE A 149 -15.12 4.25 -1.01
CA PHE A 149 -13.69 3.96 -1.15
C PHE A 149 -12.81 5.07 -0.56
N ALA A 150 -13.08 6.33 -0.91
CA ALA A 150 -12.36 7.47 -0.36
C ALA A 150 -12.51 7.58 1.16
N THR A 151 -13.69 7.27 1.70
CA THR A 151 -13.93 7.24 3.15
C THR A 151 -13.10 6.17 3.84
N PHE A 152 -13.11 4.94 3.34
CA PHE A 152 -12.31 3.84 3.92
C PHE A 152 -10.81 4.05 3.74
N LEU A 153 -10.38 4.68 2.66
CA LEU A 153 -8.97 5.00 2.44
C LEU A 153 -8.47 6.03 3.46
N LYS A 154 -9.27 7.04 3.81
CA LYS A 154 -8.96 7.96 4.93
C LYS A 154 -8.85 7.23 6.26
N PHE A 155 -9.61 6.15 6.45
CA PHE A 155 -9.50 5.32 7.64
C PHE A 155 -8.22 4.48 7.63
N ALA A 156 -7.83 3.97 6.46
CA ALA A 156 -6.55 3.30 6.29
C ALA A 156 -5.37 4.23 6.59
N VAL A 157 -5.44 5.52 6.20
CA VAL A 157 -4.44 6.54 6.56
C VAL A 157 -4.32 6.71 8.07
N LEU A 158 -5.40 6.50 8.83
CA LEU A 158 -5.43 6.51 10.30
C LEU A 158 -5.15 5.14 10.92
N ASP A 159 -4.50 4.23 10.19
CA ASP A 159 -4.14 2.87 10.60
C ASP A 159 -5.32 1.99 11.08
N SER A 160 -6.52 2.22 10.52
CA SER A 160 -7.66 1.34 10.77
C SER A 160 -7.55 0.03 9.99
N GLU A 161 -7.61 -1.10 10.70
CA GLU A 161 -7.62 -2.45 10.08
C GLU A 161 -8.77 -2.60 9.07
N PHE A 162 -9.99 -2.19 9.43
CA PHE A 162 -11.13 -2.22 8.51
C PHE A 162 -10.99 -1.22 7.36
N GLY A 163 -10.26 -0.13 7.56
CA GLY A 163 -9.84 0.78 6.49
C GLY A 163 -9.03 0.03 5.44
N VAL A 164 -7.96 -0.65 5.88
CA VAL A 164 -7.09 -1.45 5.00
C VAL A 164 -7.86 -2.58 4.33
N TYR A 165 -8.64 -3.37 5.09
CA TYR A 165 -9.42 -4.48 4.53
C TYR A 165 -10.43 -4.03 3.48
N ALA A 166 -11.12 -2.92 3.72
CA ALA A 166 -12.02 -2.34 2.73
C ALA A 166 -11.24 -1.85 1.50
N THR A 167 -10.13 -1.13 1.67
CA THR A 167 -9.28 -0.70 0.56
C THR A 167 -8.83 -1.89 -0.31
N GLU A 168 -8.38 -2.99 0.30
CA GLU A 168 -8.03 -4.22 -0.43
C GLU A 168 -9.21 -4.83 -1.20
N LEU A 169 -10.41 -4.80 -0.62
CA LEU A 169 -11.63 -5.26 -1.28
C LEU A 169 -11.95 -4.40 -2.52
N PHE A 170 -11.85 -3.07 -2.39
CA PHE A 170 -12.04 -2.14 -3.51
C PHE A 170 -10.99 -2.31 -4.62
N LEU A 171 -9.73 -2.58 -4.26
CA LEU A 171 -8.65 -2.85 -5.22
C LEU A 171 -8.91 -4.10 -6.09
N SER A 172 -9.76 -5.02 -5.60
CA SER A 172 -10.17 -6.19 -6.35
C SER A 172 -11.32 -5.91 -7.33
N THR A 173 -11.89 -4.70 -7.30
CA THR A 173 -13.01 -4.27 -8.15
C THR A 173 -12.49 -3.47 -9.35
N PRO A 174 -12.84 -3.85 -10.60
CA PRO A 174 -12.41 -3.14 -11.80
C PRO A 174 -12.73 -1.63 -11.79
N ASP A 175 -11.82 -0.85 -12.38
CA ASP A 175 -11.92 0.59 -12.63
C ASP A 175 -11.99 1.50 -11.39
N VAL A 176 -12.20 0.96 -10.18
CA VAL A 176 -12.28 1.75 -8.94
C VAL A 176 -10.99 2.53 -8.68
N PHE A 177 -9.83 1.90 -8.88
CA PHE A 177 -8.55 2.56 -8.65
C PHE A 177 -8.40 3.76 -9.58
N GLU A 178 -8.60 3.53 -10.88
CA GLU A 178 -8.35 4.45 -11.97
C GLU A 178 -9.29 5.66 -11.93
N GLU A 179 -10.56 5.42 -11.61
CA GLU A 179 -11.59 6.46 -11.47
C GLU A 179 -11.40 7.29 -10.18
N SER A 180 -10.96 6.65 -9.09
CA SER A 180 -10.80 7.34 -7.80
C SER A 180 -9.52 8.16 -7.73
N TYR A 181 -8.39 7.60 -8.19
CA TYR A 181 -7.04 8.11 -7.96
C TYR A 181 -6.87 9.61 -8.26
N PRO A 182 -7.39 10.16 -9.38
CA PRO A 182 -7.24 11.59 -9.69
C PRO A 182 -7.92 12.52 -8.68
N THR A 183 -8.97 12.05 -8.00
CA THR A 183 -9.76 12.85 -7.04
C THR A 183 -9.22 12.78 -5.61
N LEU A 184 -8.40 11.77 -5.32
CA LEU A 184 -7.80 11.58 -4.00
C LEU A 184 -6.77 12.68 -3.69
N ASP A 185 -6.73 13.08 -2.42
CA ASP A 185 -5.61 13.83 -1.88
C ASP A 185 -4.33 12.97 -1.85
N ILE A 186 -3.20 13.64 -1.65
CA ILE A 186 -1.89 13.01 -1.76
C ILE A 186 -1.61 12.00 -0.63
N GLU A 187 -2.16 12.19 0.57
CA GLU A 187 -2.03 11.24 1.68
C GLU A 187 -2.77 9.93 1.37
N CYS A 188 -4.00 10.04 0.86
CA CYS A 188 -4.78 8.90 0.40
C CYS A 188 -4.08 8.17 -0.74
N ARG A 189 -3.51 8.88 -1.72
CA ARG A 189 -2.73 8.26 -2.82
C ARG A 189 -1.52 7.49 -2.29
N LEU A 190 -0.77 8.08 -1.37
CA LEU A 190 0.38 7.41 -0.74
C LEU A 190 -0.04 6.14 -0.01
N LYS A 191 -1.10 6.21 0.80
CA LYS A 191 -1.60 5.02 1.52
C LYS A 191 -2.13 3.96 0.57
N LEU A 192 -2.80 4.35 -0.51
CA LEU A 192 -3.27 3.42 -1.53
C LEU A 192 -2.12 2.67 -2.20
N LEU A 193 -1.04 3.38 -2.55
CA LEU A 193 0.16 2.76 -3.13
C LEU A 193 0.91 1.90 -2.11
N GLU A 194 0.91 2.26 -0.83
CA GLU A 194 1.45 1.44 0.27
C GLU A 194 0.68 0.11 0.38
N VAL A 195 -0.66 0.15 0.41
CA VAL A 195 -1.50 -1.07 0.42
C VAL A 195 -1.21 -1.93 -0.81
N CYS A 196 -1.09 -1.34 -2.00
CA CYS A 196 -0.66 -2.06 -3.21
C CYS A 196 0.70 -2.73 -3.03
N HIS A 197 1.69 -2.01 -2.49
CA HIS A 197 3.02 -2.56 -2.25
C HIS A 197 2.98 -3.74 -1.28
N ASP A 198 2.23 -3.64 -0.19
CA ASP A 198 2.08 -4.69 0.81
C ASP A 198 1.40 -5.94 0.24
N ILE A 199 0.37 -5.77 -0.59
CA ILE A 199 -0.24 -6.87 -1.35
C ILE A 199 0.83 -7.59 -2.18
N LEU A 200 1.64 -6.86 -2.95
CA LEU A 200 2.69 -7.45 -3.80
C LEU A 200 3.78 -8.18 -3.00
N LEU A 201 4.15 -7.64 -1.82
CA LEU A 201 5.12 -8.29 -0.92
C LEU A 201 4.55 -9.57 -0.32
N SER A 202 3.25 -9.60 -0.01
CA SER A 202 2.56 -10.79 0.51
C SER A 202 2.34 -11.88 -0.54
N MET A 203 2.40 -11.55 -1.84
CA MET A 203 2.24 -12.54 -2.90
C MET A 203 3.31 -13.63 -2.80
N PRO A 204 2.91 -14.91 -2.86
CA PRO A 204 3.86 -16.01 -2.78
C PRO A 204 4.93 -15.85 -3.86
N GLU A 205 6.19 -16.06 -3.49
CA GLU A 205 7.24 -16.18 -4.48
C GLU A 205 6.90 -17.34 -5.43
N ASN A 206 7.37 -17.28 -6.67
CA ASN A 206 7.27 -18.39 -7.62
C ASN A 206 8.08 -19.59 -7.09
N VAL A 207 7.54 -20.29 -6.09
CA VAL A 207 8.09 -21.55 -5.61
C VAL A 207 7.68 -22.60 -6.63
N ALA A 208 8.51 -22.73 -7.66
CA ALA A 208 8.58 -23.94 -8.43
C ALA A 208 8.81 -25.09 -7.43
N LYS A 209 7.75 -25.88 -7.21
CA LYS A 209 7.64 -27.08 -6.34
C LYS A 209 7.26 -26.79 -4.87
N VAL A 210 5.96 -26.60 -4.63
CA VAL A 210 5.36 -26.92 -3.33
C VAL A 210 4.35 -28.05 -3.56
N ASP A 211 4.46 -29.11 -2.76
CA ASP A 211 3.58 -30.30 -2.79
C ASP A 211 2.09 -29.93 -2.85
N ASP A 212 1.33 -30.66 -3.68
CA ASP A 212 -0.09 -30.41 -3.97
C ASP A 212 -1.02 -30.42 -2.74
N LYS A 213 -0.56 -30.96 -1.60
CA LYS A 213 -1.30 -30.92 -0.33
C LYS A 213 -1.33 -29.53 0.32
N LYS A 214 -0.24 -28.75 0.27
CA LYS A 214 -0.20 -27.38 0.85
C LYS A 214 -0.98 -26.37 0.01
N LYS A 215 -1.09 -26.57 -1.30
CA LYS A 215 -1.92 -25.74 -2.20
C LYS A 215 -3.41 -25.76 -1.82
N LYS A 216 -3.95 -26.89 -1.37
CA LYS A 216 -5.37 -27.03 -1.02
C LYS A 216 -5.74 -26.42 0.35
N GLU A 217 -4.79 -26.32 1.27
CA GLU A 217 -4.99 -25.63 2.56
C GLU A 217 -4.83 -24.11 2.42
N MET A 218 -3.86 -23.62 1.64
CA MET A 218 -3.69 -22.19 1.36
C MET A 218 -4.83 -21.60 0.50
N ALA A 219 -5.37 -22.36 -0.46
CA ALA A 219 -6.41 -21.87 -1.37
C ALA A 219 -7.82 -21.75 -0.74
N LYS A 220 -8.03 -22.22 0.49
CA LYS A 220 -9.36 -22.27 1.12
C LYS A 220 -9.69 -21.08 2.03
N SER A 221 -8.74 -20.17 2.31
CA SER A 221 -8.92 -19.19 3.40
C SER A 221 -8.63 -17.73 3.05
N GLU A 222 -8.28 -17.39 1.81
CA GLU A 222 -8.01 -15.99 1.48
C GLU A 222 -8.60 -15.63 0.11
N PRO A 223 -9.50 -14.62 0.01
CA PRO A 223 -9.74 -13.99 -1.27
C PRO A 223 -8.38 -13.51 -1.76
N THR A 224 -7.97 -13.99 -2.93
CA THR A 224 -6.64 -13.76 -3.50
C THR A 224 -6.39 -12.25 -3.64
N ARG A 225 -5.77 -11.64 -2.62
CA ARG A 225 -5.37 -10.23 -2.63
C ARG A 225 -4.47 -10.03 -3.83
N LYS A 226 -4.95 -9.31 -4.83
CA LYS A 226 -4.21 -9.07 -6.08
C LYS A 226 -4.51 -7.67 -6.56
N ILE A 227 -3.51 -7.05 -7.15
CA ILE A 227 -3.70 -5.81 -7.90
C ILE A 227 -4.24 -6.17 -9.28
N LEU A 228 -5.30 -5.50 -9.72
CA LEU A 228 -5.80 -5.69 -11.08
C LEU A 228 -4.78 -5.19 -12.11
N MET A 229 -4.71 -5.86 -13.27
CA MET A 229 -3.77 -5.47 -14.32
C MET A 229 -4.03 -4.04 -14.82
N SER A 230 -5.31 -3.63 -14.90
CA SER A 230 -5.69 -2.26 -15.26
C SER A 230 -5.10 -1.24 -14.29
N SER A 231 -5.14 -1.52 -12.99
CA SER A 231 -4.64 -0.63 -11.95
C SER A 231 -3.11 -0.53 -12.00
N LEU A 232 -2.42 -1.64 -12.28
CA LEU A 232 -0.99 -1.61 -12.55
C LEU A 232 -0.65 -0.77 -13.78
N LYS A 233 -1.35 -0.95 -14.90
CA LYS A 233 -1.13 -0.15 -16.11
C LYS A 233 -1.35 1.34 -15.83
N PHE A 234 -2.38 1.68 -15.07
CA PHE A 234 -2.60 3.06 -14.63
C PHE A 234 -1.44 3.59 -13.78
N MET A 235 -0.94 2.83 -12.81
CA MET A 235 0.23 3.23 -12.00
C MET A 235 1.48 3.46 -12.87
N VAL A 236 1.70 2.60 -13.88
CA VAL A 236 2.79 2.77 -14.86
C VAL A 236 2.61 4.05 -15.67
N GLU A 237 1.40 4.37 -16.13
CA GLU A 237 1.10 5.63 -16.80
C GLU A 237 1.35 6.85 -15.90
N GLN A 238 0.96 6.79 -14.62
CA GLN A 238 1.26 7.85 -13.66
C GLN A 238 2.77 8.01 -13.43
N LEU A 239 3.49 6.90 -13.30
CA LEU A 239 4.95 6.90 -13.17
C LEU A 239 5.60 7.57 -14.37
N LYS A 240 5.26 7.18 -15.60
CA LYS A 240 5.83 7.79 -16.82
C LYS A 240 5.57 9.29 -16.87
N ARG A 241 4.34 9.74 -16.61
CA ARG A 241 3.96 11.15 -16.64
C ARG A 241 4.62 12.02 -15.58
N ARG A 242 4.92 11.44 -14.41
CA ARG A 242 5.31 12.21 -13.21
C ARG A 242 6.72 11.90 -12.72
N SER A 243 7.41 10.92 -13.29
CA SER A 243 8.74 10.45 -12.90
C SER A 243 9.74 11.59 -12.68
N PHE A 244 9.79 12.57 -13.59
CA PHE A 244 10.71 13.70 -13.51
C PHE A 244 10.45 14.65 -12.32
N LEU A 245 9.29 14.57 -11.66
CA LEU A 245 9.06 15.33 -10.42
C LEU A 245 10.04 14.94 -9.31
N ILE A 246 10.63 13.75 -9.36
CA ILE A 246 11.68 13.36 -8.41
C ILE A 246 12.87 14.33 -8.45
N LEU A 247 13.21 14.86 -9.62
CA LEU A 247 14.31 15.83 -9.79
C LEU A 247 14.01 17.18 -9.13
N LYS A 248 12.77 17.47 -8.71
CA LYS A 248 12.49 18.68 -7.91
C LYS A 248 13.11 18.62 -6.52
N THR A 249 13.45 17.43 -6.01
CA THR A 249 14.13 17.28 -4.71
C THR A 249 15.48 17.98 -4.70
N SER A 250 16.27 17.87 -5.78
CA SER A 250 17.58 18.53 -5.89
C SER A 250 17.52 20.06 -5.92
N ALA A 251 16.34 20.65 -6.15
CA ALA A 251 16.15 22.10 -6.12
C ALA A 251 15.74 22.64 -4.74
N HIS A 252 15.88 21.83 -3.67
CA HIS A 252 15.46 22.13 -2.30
C HIS A 252 13.95 22.39 -2.11
N TYR A 253 13.10 21.96 -3.05
CA TYR A 253 11.64 21.92 -2.91
C TYR A 253 11.16 20.57 -2.31
N ALA A 254 11.96 20.03 -1.38
CA ALA A 254 11.86 18.66 -0.86
C ALA A 254 10.61 18.39 -0.01
N ASP A 255 9.90 19.43 0.44
CA ASP A 255 8.71 19.30 1.29
C ASP A 255 7.41 19.03 0.52
N SER A 256 7.46 18.97 -0.81
CA SER A 256 6.28 18.57 -1.59
C SER A 256 6.03 17.07 -1.44
N LEU A 257 4.76 16.68 -1.32
CA LEU A 257 4.37 15.27 -1.26
C LEU A 257 4.37 14.61 -2.66
N GLU A 258 4.52 15.39 -3.74
CA GLU A 258 4.53 14.87 -5.12
C GLU A 258 5.73 13.94 -5.42
N PRO A 259 6.98 14.28 -5.05
CA PRO A 259 8.11 13.36 -5.22
C PRO A 259 7.93 12.06 -4.41
N ARG A 260 7.29 12.11 -3.23
CA ARG A 260 7.02 10.89 -2.43
C ARG A 260 6.10 9.93 -3.17
N GLU A 261 5.07 10.46 -3.84
CA GLU A 261 4.16 9.65 -4.66
C GLU A 261 4.91 8.98 -5.80
N VAL A 262 5.82 9.69 -6.47
CA VAL A 262 6.65 9.14 -7.54
C VAL A 262 7.59 8.05 -7.02
N SER A 263 8.18 8.25 -5.84
CA SER A 263 9.01 7.22 -5.19
C SER A 263 8.22 5.97 -4.83
N LYS A 264 7.01 6.14 -4.31
CA LYS A 264 6.14 5.00 -4.01
C LYS A 264 5.66 4.28 -5.28
N LEU A 265 5.37 5.01 -6.36
CA LEU A 265 5.04 4.43 -7.67
C LEU A 265 6.18 3.56 -8.21
N ILE A 266 7.43 4.02 -8.17
CA ILE A 266 8.56 3.21 -8.65
C ILE A 266 8.77 1.97 -7.79
N GLU A 267 8.58 2.05 -6.47
CA GLU A 267 8.67 0.89 -5.57
C GLU A 267 7.61 -0.17 -5.90
N VAL A 268 6.35 0.25 -6.08
CA VAL A 268 5.24 -0.65 -6.45
C VAL A 268 5.51 -1.31 -7.80
N VAL A 269 5.87 -0.54 -8.82
CA VAL A 269 6.12 -1.06 -10.18
C VAL A 269 7.37 -1.96 -10.20
N ALA A 270 8.44 -1.59 -9.50
CA ALA A 270 9.63 -2.43 -9.36
C ALA A 270 9.33 -3.74 -8.62
N CYS A 271 8.45 -3.71 -7.62
CA CYS A 271 7.98 -4.92 -6.95
C CYS A 271 7.17 -5.82 -7.90
N ALA A 272 6.16 -5.24 -8.56
CA ALA A 272 5.30 -5.94 -9.52
C ALA A 272 6.08 -6.56 -10.68
N SER A 273 7.15 -5.90 -11.17
CA SER A 273 7.99 -6.40 -12.26
C SER A 273 8.71 -7.72 -11.99
N SER A 274 8.67 -8.22 -10.75
CA SER A 274 9.23 -9.52 -10.35
C SER A 274 8.16 -10.56 -9.96
N LYS A 275 6.87 -10.26 -10.15
CA LYS A 275 5.73 -11.07 -9.69
C LYS A 275 4.83 -11.43 -10.88
N GLU A 276 4.47 -12.71 -11.01
CA GLU A 276 3.44 -13.12 -11.96
C GLU A 276 2.06 -12.67 -11.48
N PRO A 277 1.14 -12.25 -12.38
CA PRO A 277 1.22 -12.27 -13.85
C PRO A 277 1.78 -10.98 -14.49
N TYR A 278 2.39 -10.08 -13.70
CA TYR A 278 2.73 -8.72 -14.13
C TYR A 278 3.99 -8.62 -15.00
N VAL A 279 4.88 -9.61 -14.90
CA VAL A 279 6.19 -9.61 -15.58
C VAL A 279 6.05 -9.34 -17.08
N THR A 280 5.27 -10.16 -17.79
CA THR A 280 5.17 -10.07 -19.26
C THR A 280 4.52 -8.77 -19.71
N GLU A 281 3.52 -8.28 -18.98
CA GLU A 281 2.86 -7.00 -19.30
C GLU A 281 3.85 -5.84 -19.19
N LEU A 282 4.58 -5.75 -18.08
CA LEU A 282 5.55 -4.69 -17.86
C LEU A 282 6.72 -4.75 -18.85
N GLN A 283 7.19 -5.94 -19.19
CA GLN A 283 8.23 -6.13 -20.21
C GLN A 283 7.80 -5.68 -21.60
N SER A 284 6.50 -5.77 -21.91
CA SER A 284 5.95 -5.38 -23.21
C SER A 284 5.84 -3.86 -23.38
N ASP A 285 5.87 -3.08 -22.29
CA ASP A 285 5.86 -1.63 -22.34
C ASP A 285 7.25 -1.05 -22.64
N LYS A 286 7.54 -0.85 -23.93
CA LYS A 286 8.80 -0.25 -24.40
C LYS A 286 9.01 1.18 -23.90
N SER A 287 7.92 1.95 -23.73
CA SER A 287 8.03 3.34 -23.27
C SER A 287 8.50 3.40 -21.81
N LEU A 288 8.00 2.49 -20.96
CA LEU A 288 8.45 2.38 -19.58
C LEU A 288 9.96 2.11 -19.49
N LEU A 289 10.50 1.19 -20.29
CA LEU A 289 11.92 0.88 -20.31
C LEU A 289 12.78 2.09 -20.72
N ILE A 290 12.36 2.78 -21.78
CA ILE A 290 13.04 3.96 -22.30
C ILE A 290 13.03 5.09 -21.26
N ASP A 291 11.86 5.41 -20.71
CA ASP A 291 11.67 6.45 -19.71
C ASP A 291 12.50 6.16 -18.45
N CYS A 292 12.50 4.92 -17.96
CA CYS A 292 13.30 4.52 -16.81
C CYS A 292 14.81 4.66 -17.09
N THR A 293 15.25 4.35 -18.30
CA THR A 293 16.67 4.47 -18.69
C THR A 293 17.10 5.93 -18.72
N PHE A 294 16.29 6.83 -19.32
CA PHE A 294 16.58 8.27 -19.34
C PHE A 294 16.46 8.92 -17.96
N LEU A 295 15.51 8.48 -17.14
CA LEU A 295 15.41 8.93 -15.76
C LEU A 295 16.66 8.53 -14.97
N LEU A 296 17.15 7.30 -15.13
CA LEU A 296 18.38 6.83 -14.46
C LEU A 296 19.58 7.69 -14.88
N LYS A 297 19.71 7.99 -16.18
CA LYS A 297 20.75 8.92 -16.67
C LYS A 297 20.66 10.27 -15.98
N SER A 298 19.45 10.84 -15.93
CA SER A 298 19.20 12.18 -15.37
C SER A 298 19.54 12.25 -13.89
N ILE A 299 19.05 11.31 -13.07
CA ILE A 299 19.34 11.28 -11.62
C ILE A 299 20.81 10.96 -11.35
N HIS A 300 21.44 10.12 -12.18
CA HIS A 300 22.86 9.78 -12.04
C HIS A 300 23.75 11.00 -12.32
N MET A 301 23.50 11.70 -13.44
CA MET A 301 24.20 12.93 -13.79
C MET A 301 24.00 14.03 -12.74
N ALA A 302 22.77 14.18 -12.22
CA ALA A 302 22.51 15.10 -11.12
C ALA A 302 23.34 14.74 -9.88
N GLY A 303 23.38 13.46 -9.50
CA GLY A 303 24.19 12.99 -8.37
C GLY A 303 25.70 13.21 -8.55
N GLN A 304 26.22 13.08 -9.78
CA GLN A 304 27.63 13.35 -10.10
C GLN A 304 27.99 14.85 -10.02
N ALA A 305 27.04 15.75 -10.23
CA ALA A 305 27.27 17.19 -10.04
C ALA A 305 27.54 17.56 -8.56
N GLY A 306 27.16 16.68 -7.62
CA GLY A 306 27.36 16.87 -6.19
C GLY A 306 26.36 17.83 -5.54
N ASP A 307 26.42 17.89 -4.20
CA ASP A 307 25.66 18.84 -3.36
C ASP A 307 24.14 18.82 -3.57
N ASN A 308 23.56 17.63 -3.72
CA ASN A 308 22.11 17.45 -3.89
C ASN A 308 21.62 16.07 -3.44
N ASP A 309 20.31 15.88 -3.51
CA ASP A 309 19.64 14.68 -3.01
C ASP A 309 19.88 13.37 -3.77
N PHE A 310 20.59 13.41 -4.89
CA PHE A 310 21.03 12.22 -5.63
C PHE A 310 22.53 11.95 -5.47
N SER A 311 23.25 12.79 -4.73
CA SER A 311 24.67 12.61 -4.45
C SER A 311 24.87 11.37 -3.56
N PRO A 312 25.79 10.46 -3.91
CA PRO A 312 26.01 9.25 -3.11
C PRO A 312 26.48 9.57 -1.69
N ILE A 313 25.92 8.87 -0.71
CA ILE A 313 26.39 8.94 0.68
C ILE A 313 27.34 7.75 0.91
N HIS A 314 28.64 8.02 0.90
CA HIS A 314 29.66 6.95 0.92
C HIS A 314 29.96 6.38 2.31
N LYS A 315 29.54 7.02 3.40
CA LYS A 315 29.74 6.51 4.76
C LYS A 315 28.47 6.53 5.58
N LEU A 316 28.19 5.41 6.24
CA LEU A 316 27.19 5.32 7.29
C LEU A 316 27.56 6.17 8.52
N SER A 317 28.83 6.59 8.68
CA SER A 317 29.26 7.50 9.75
C SER A 317 29.08 8.99 9.41
N GLU A 318 28.88 9.33 8.12
CA GLU A 318 28.49 10.68 7.68
C GLU A 318 26.98 10.90 7.86
N LEU A 319 26.20 9.81 7.89
CA LEU A 319 24.98 9.79 8.66
C LEU A 319 25.41 9.86 10.13
N ASN A 320 25.17 10.96 10.85
CA ASN A 320 25.41 11.00 12.29
C ASN A 320 24.46 9.98 12.97
N LEU A 321 24.78 8.68 12.96
CA LEU A 321 23.94 7.62 13.54
C LEU A 321 23.79 7.72 15.07
N SER A 322 24.65 8.53 15.72
CA SER A 322 24.43 8.94 17.11
C SER A 322 23.19 9.82 17.28
N ASP A 323 22.74 10.45 16.21
CA ASP A 323 21.54 11.26 16.13
C ASP A 323 20.49 10.53 15.27
N LYS A 324 19.60 9.79 15.94
CA LYS A 324 18.51 9.04 15.28
C LYS A 324 17.60 9.93 14.43
N SER A 325 17.58 11.25 14.67
CA SER A 325 16.78 12.19 13.90
C SER A 325 17.24 12.29 12.44
N VAL A 326 18.55 12.44 12.20
CA VAL A 326 19.13 12.59 10.85
C VAL A 326 18.98 11.31 10.02
N ALA A 327 19.18 10.14 10.64
CA ALA A 327 18.96 8.87 9.97
C ALA A 327 17.49 8.71 9.54
N SER A 328 16.56 9.06 10.43
CA SER A 328 15.12 9.06 10.14
C SER A 328 14.78 10.03 9.00
N GLU A 329 15.30 11.26 9.01
CA GLU A 329 15.04 12.25 7.94
C GLU A 329 15.45 11.75 6.56
N ILE A 330 16.60 11.07 6.48
CA ILE A 330 17.11 10.52 5.22
C ILE A 330 16.24 9.36 4.73
N GLU A 331 15.84 8.44 5.60
CA GLU A 331 14.96 7.31 5.24
C GLU A 331 13.57 7.75 4.77
N HIS A 332 13.06 8.89 5.28
CA HIS A 332 11.76 9.45 4.89
C HIS A 332 11.86 10.39 3.68
N HIS A 333 13.07 10.67 3.19
CA HIS A 333 13.27 11.55 2.04
C HIS A 333 12.85 10.85 0.73
N PRO A 334 12.13 11.52 -0.19
CA PRO A 334 11.66 10.89 -1.43
C PRO A 334 12.77 10.25 -2.29
N ALA A 335 13.98 10.83 -2.29
CA ALA A 335 15.10 10.28 -3.08
C ALA A 335 15.71 9.00 -2.47
N PHE A 336 15.41 8.66 -1.22
CA PHE A 336 15.91 7.46 -0.58
C PHE A 336 15.42 6.20 -1.29
N GLY A 337 16.32 5.29 -1.63
CA GLY A 337 16.04 4.05 -2.35
C GLY A 337 15.57 4.23 -3.80
N PHE A 338 15.32 5.45 -4.27
CA PHE A 338 14.71 5.71 -5.58
C PHE A 338 15.55 5.15 -6.73
N LYS A 339 16.87 5.44 -6.74
CA LYS A 339 17.80 5.00 -7.79
C LYS A 339 17.96 3.48 -7.75
N ALA A 340 17.99 2.88 -6.56
CA ALA A 340 18.02 1.43 -6.39
C ALA A 340 16.76 0.76 -6.96
N SER A 341 15.55 1.28 -6.64
CA SER A 341 14.29 0.79 -7.18
C SER A 341 14.20 0.93 -8.71
N LEU A 342 14.73 2.02 -9.27
CA LEU A 342 14.79 2.23 -10.71
C LEU A 342 15.72 1.21 -11.42
N VAL A 343 16.90 0.94 -10.85
CA VAL A 343 17.82 -0.08 -11.38
C VAL A 343 17.23 -1.48 -11.22
N ARG A 344 16.55 -1.77 -10.10
CA ARG A 344 15.79 -3.02 -9.93
C ARG A 344 14.76 -3.20 -11.03
N LEU A 345 13.94 -2.17 -11.31
CA LEU A 345 12.93 -2.22 -12.35
C LEU A 345 13.58 -2.50 -13.72
N LEU A 346 14.60 -1.75 -14.11
CA LEU A 346 15.32 -1.97 -15.38
C LEU A 346 15.86 -3.40 -15.48
N GLY A 347 16.48 -3.90 -14.42
CA GLY A 347 16.99 -5.27 -14.37
C GLY A 347 15.89 -6.32 -14.56
N ASN A 348 14.73 -6.12 -13.94
CA ASN A 348 13.58 -7.02 -14.08
C ASN A 348 12.95 -6.96 -15.48
N LEU A 349 12.84 -5.77 -16.07
CA LEU A 349 12.32 -5.60 -17.44
C LEU A 349 13.21 -6.26 -18.50
N CYS A 350 14.50 -6.44 -18.22
CA CYS A 350 15.43 -7.12 -19.12
C CYS A 350 15.53 -8.65 -18.88
N TRP A 351 14.93 -9.17 -17.81
CA TRP A 351 15.06 -10.58 -17.46
C TRP A 351 14.45 -11.48 -18.54
N ARG A 352 15.31 -12.23 -19.26
CA ARG A 352 14.93 -13.12 -20.36
C ARG A 352 14.12 -12.45 -21.48
N HIS A 353 14.28 -11.13 -21.65
CA HIS A 353 13.57 -10.36 -22.67
C HIS A 353 14.55 -9.70 -23.65
N LYS A 354 14.90 -10.41 -24.73
CA LYS A 354 15.97 -10.03 -25.67
C LYS A 354 15.80 -8.62 -26.25
N GLU A 355 14.59 -8.23 -26.63
CA GLU A 355 14.34 -6.88 -27.14
C GLU A 355 14.66 -5.79 -26.11
N ASN A 356 14.32 -6.00 -24.83
CA ASN A 356 14.59 -5.02 -23.78
C ASN A 356 16.09 -4.99 -23.45
N GLN A 357 16.76 -6.15 -23.48
CA GLN A 357 18.20 -6.21 -23.31
C GLN A 357 18.94 -5.42 -24.39
N ASP A 358 18.51 -5.55 -25.65
CA ASP A 358 19.11 -4.86 -26.79
C ASP A 358 18.81 -3.35 -26.75
N GLN A 359 17.58 -2.97 -26.40
CA GLN A 359 17.18 -1.57 -26.27
C GLN A 359 17.99 -0.84 -25.18
N VAL A 360 18.23 -1.47 -24.02
CA VAL A 360 19.05 -0.87 -22.97
C VAL A 360 20.51 -0.70 -23.42
N ARG A 361 21.05 -1.65 -24.20
CA ARG A 361 22.40 -1.50 -24.79
C ARG A 361 22.44 -0.31 -25.75
N GLU A 362 21.48 -0.20 -26.65
CA GLU A 362 21.40 0.89 -27.65
C GLU A 362 21.21 2.27 -27.02
N LEU A 363 20.65 2.30 -25.81
CA LEU A 363 20.53 3.52 -25.01
C LEU A 363 21.75 3.74 -24.09
N ASP A 364 22.90 3.12 -24.32
CA ASP A 364 24.09 3.23 -23.45
C ASP A 364 23.81 2.93 -21.96
N GLY A 365 22.81 2.09 -21.68
CA GLY A 365 22.39 1.76 -20.33
C GLY A 365 23.35 0.83 -19.61
N ILE A 366 24.12 0.00 -20.34
CA ILE A 366 25.10 -0.92 -19.73
C ILE A 366 26.24 -0.15 -19.04
N PRO A 367 26.96 0.78 -19.70
CA PRO A 367 27.97 1.61 -19.02
C PRO A 367 27.39 2.40 -17.84
N LEU A 368 26.21 3.00 -18.01
CA LEU A 368 25.52 3.74 -16.94
C LEU A 368 25.26 2.89 -15.69
N LEU A 369 24.77 1.65 -15.88
CA LEU A 369 24.51 0.74 -14.77
C LEU A 369 25.79 0.36 -14.06
N LEU A 370 26.87 0.10 -14.79
CA LEU A 370 28.19 -0.18 -14.21
C LEU A 370 28.72 1.01 -13.41
N ASP A 371 28.50 2.25 -13.89
CA ASP A 371 28.88 3.47 -13.18
C ASP A 371 28.02 3.71 -11.91
N CYS A 372 26.81 3.14 -11.84
CA CYS A 372 26.00 3.14 -10.62
C CYS A 372 26.52 2.17 -9.54
N CYS A 373 27.53 1.33 -9.82
CA CYS A 373 28.08 0.34 -8.89
C CYS A 373 28.99 0.99 -7.82
N SER A 374 28.41 1.86 -6.99
CA SER A 374 29.08 2.51 -5.87
C SER A 374 28.32 2.27 -4.57
N ILE A 375 29.04 2.33 -3.44
CA ILE A 375 28.41 2.31 -2.12
C ILE A 375 27.69 3.64 -1.92
N ASP A 376 26.38 3.55 -1.67
CA ASP A 376 25.51 4.69 -1.46
C ASP A 376 24.49 4.36 -0.37
N ALA A 377 24.63 4.95 0.81
CA ALA A 377 23.71 4.73 1.92
C ALA A 377 22.30 5.29 1.64
N ARG A 378 22.16 6.25 0.71
CA ARG A 378 20.86 6.74 0.26
C ARG A 378 20.14 5.74 -0.63
N ASN A 379 20.87 4.82 -1.27
CA ASN A 379 20.32 3.79 -2.14
C ASN A 379 20.73 2.40 -1.64
N PRO A 380 20.05 1.88 -0.60
CA PRO A 380 20.34 0.55 -0.08
C PRO A 380 20.33 -0.51 -1.19
N LEU A 381 21.28 -1.45 -1.10
CA LEU A 381 21.44 -2.55 -2.05
C LEU A 381 21.74 -2.14 -3.51
N MET A 382 22.19 -0.89 -3.75
CA MET A 382 22.52 -0.39 -5.10
C MET A 382 23.40 -1.37 -5.90
N ILE A 383 24.50 -1.85 -5.32
CA ILE A 383 25.43 -2.79 -5.96
C ILE A 383 24.73 -4.09 -6.35
N GLN A 384 23.91 -4.64 -5.45
CA GLN A 384 23.18 -5.90 -5.68
C GLN A 384 22.19 -5.75 -6.84
N TRP A 385 21.47 -4.63 -6.89
CA TRP A 385 20.54 -4.35 -7.99
C TRP A 385 21.27 -4.12 -9.32
N VAL A 386 22.42 -3.43 -9.32
CA VAL A 386 23.27 -3.29 -10.52
C VAL A 386 23.75 -4.65 -11.00
N VAL A 387 24.27 -5.50 -10.11
CA VAL A 387 24.74 -6.84 -10.45
C VAL A 387 23.61 -7.69 -11.05
N LEU A 388 22.41 -7.63 -10.47
CA LEU A 388 21.23 -8.30 -11.02
C LEU A 388 20.87 -7.77 -12.41
N ALA A 389 20.83 -6.45 -12.59
CA ALA A 389 20.49 -5.81 -13.85
C ALA A 389 21.48 -6.18 -14.96
N VAL A 390 22.79 -6.08 -14.69
CA VAL A 390 23.86 -6.46 -15.63
C VAL A 390 23.80 -7.95 -15.97
N ARG A 391 23.58 -8.83 -14.98
CA ARG A 391 23.36 -10.26 -15.21
C ARG A 391 22.20 -10.46 -16.18
N ASN A 392 21.04 -9.85 -15.92
CA ASN A 392 19.84 -10.03 -16.73
C ASN A 392 20.01 -9.45 -18.14
N LEU A 393 20.77 -8.35 -18.30
CA LEU A 393 21.14 -7.78 -19.60
C LEU A 393 22.05 -8.69 -20.42
N CYS A 394 22.94 -9.42 -19.78
CA CYS A 394 23.90 -10.31 -20.43
C CYS A 394 23.41 -11.75 -20.58
N GLU A 395 22.36 -12.17 -19.88
CA GLU A 395 21.80 -13.53 -19.94
C GLU A 395 21.38 -13.85 -21.39
N ASN A 396 22.10 -14.80 -22.01
CA ASN A 396 21.92 -15.23 -23.40
C ASN A 396 22.05 -14.11 -24.46
N ASN A 397 22.80 -13.04 -24.17
CA ASN A 397 22.99 -11.90 -25.06
C ASN A 397 24.49 -11.60 -25.30
N LYS A 398 25.03 -12.11 -26.41
CA LYS A 398 26.47 -11.99 -26.73
C LYS A 398 26.87 -10.57 -27.08
N GLU A 399 25.98 -9.81 -27.72
CA GLU A 399 26.21 -8.43 -28.08
C GLU A 399 26.38 -7.56 -26.82
N ASN A 400 25.52 -7.76 -25.82
CA ASN A 400 25.61 -7.08 -24.53
C ASN A 400 26.87 -7.50 -23.75
N GLN A 401 27.22 -8.79 -23.76
CA GLN A 401 28.49 -9.27 -23.18
C GLN A 401 29.70 -8.64 -23.87
N GLY A 402 29.63 -8.44 -25.19
CA GLY A 402 30.66 -7.79 -25.99
C GLY A 402 30.94 -6.35 -25.55
N VAL A 403 29.90 -5.59 -25.17
CA VAL A 403 30.06 -4.23 -24.63
C VAL A 403 30.93 -4.25 -23.37
N ILE A 404 30.65 -5.16 -22.44
CA ILE A 404 31.44 -5.28 -21.20
C ILE A 404 32.85 -5.78 -21.48
N ALA A 405 33.00 -6.76 -22.38
CA ALA A 405 34.30 -7.30 -22.77
C ALA A 405 35.20 -6.27 -23.48
N ALA A 406 34.61 -5.26 -24.11
CA ALA A 406 35.31 -4.15 -24.76
C ALA A 406 35.73 -3.03 -23.79
N LEU A 407 35.28 -3.06 -22.53
CA LEU A 407 35.68 -2.07 -21.54
C LEU A 407 37.17 -2.26 -21.19
N ASN A 408 37.95 -1.22 -21.46
CA ASN A 408 39.36 -1.18 -21.12
C ASN A 408 39.57 -0.41 -19.82
N ARG A 409 40.54 -0.87 -19.04
CA ARG A 409 40.93 -0.20 -17.80
C ARG A 409 41.77 1.03 -18.13
N GLU A 410 41.27 2.21 -17.80
CA GLU A 410 42.01 3.48 -17.97
C GLU A 410 42.73 3.93 -16.68
N GLY A 411 42.41 3.35 -15.52
CA GLY A 411 43.08 3.70 -14.26
C GLY A 411 42.49 3.00 -13.02
N THR A 412 42.87 3.49 -11.84
CA THR A 412 42.24 3.17 -10.55
C THR A 412 41.88 4.46 -9.84
N ILE A 413 40.63 4.59 -9.40
CA ILE A 413 40.19 5.74 -8.61
C ILE A 413 40.49 5.41 -7.14
N ASP A 414 41.52 6.04 -6.58
CA ASP A 414 41.79 5.94 -5.15
C ASP A 414 40.73 6.74 -4.40
N THR A 415 39.83 6.03 -3.71
CA THR A 415 38.66 6.64 -3.09
C THR A 415 39.04 7.19 -1.72
N ARG A 416 38.50 8.37 -1.35
CA ARG A 416 38.68 8.95 0.01
C ARG A 416 38.44 7.92 1.13
N MET A 417 37.44 7.06 0.94
CA MET A 417 37.13 5.94 1.83
C MET A 417 38.33 5.01 2.09
N LEU A 418 39.08 4.62 1.06
CA LEU A 418 40.24 3.74 1.23
C LEU A 418 41.32 4.44 2.05
N HIS A 419 41.59 5.70 1.72
CA HIS A 419 42.50 6.55 2.47
C HIS A 419 42.13 6.66 3.96
N ASP A 420 40.84 6.86 4.26
CA ASP A 420 40.33 6.94 5.63
C ASP A 420 40.45 5.62 6.40
N LEU A 421 40.44 4.49 5.69
CA LEU A 421 40.71 3.16 6.23
C LEU A 421 42.22 2.84 6.32
N GLY A 422 43.09 3.78 5.94
CA GLY A 422 44.54 3.58 5.89
C GLY A 422 44.96 2.62 4.77
N LEU A 423 44.22 2.61 3.66
CA LEU A 423 44.40 1.75 2.49
C LEU A 423 44.53 2.59 1.20
N THR A 424 45.15 2.03 0.17
CA THR A 424 45.21 2.61 -1.19
C THR A 424 45.19 1.49 -2.22
N ILE A 425 44.84 1.84 -3.46
CA ILE A 425 44.81 0.90 -4.57
C ILE A 425 46.17 0.88 -5.27
N HIS A 426 46.81 -0.28 -5.29
CA HIS A 426 47.99 -0.52 -6.13
C HIS A 426 47.58 -1.30 -7.40
N ALA A 427 47.80 -0.66 -8.53
CA ALA A 427 47.67 -1.23 -9.86
C ALA A 427 48.96 -1.96 -10.28
N ASP A 428 48.91 -3.27 -10.54
CA ASP A 428 50.00 -3.91 -11.29
C ASP A 428 49.75 -3.74 -12.80
N GLU A 429 50.51 -2.83 -13.41
CA GLU A 429 50.43 -2.52 -14.85
C GLU A 429 50.71 -3.72 -15.75
N LYS A 430 51.45 -4.74 -15.26
CA LYS A 430 51.84 -5.91 -16.05
C LYS A 430 50.85 -7.06 -15.96
N SER A 431 50.16 -7.22 -14.84
CA SER A 431 49.24 -8.35 -14.62
C SER A 431 47.76 -7.97 -14.68
N ASN A 432 47.45 -6.69 -14.87
CA ASN A 432 46.11 -6.12 -14.76
C ASN A 432 45.40 -6.44 -13.42
N LYS A 433 46.16 -6.88 -12.40
CA LYS A 433 45.64 -7.18 -11.07
C LYS A 433 45.62 -5.93 -10.22
N ILE A 434 44.54 -5.75 -9.49
CA ILE A 434 44.37 -4.67 -8.52
C ILE A 434 44.59 -5.26 -7.13
N ARG A 435 45.38 -4.59 -6.30
CA ARG A 435 45.59 -4.95 -4.89
C ARG A 435 45.27 -3.76 -4.00
N ILE A 436 44.57 -4.02 -2.90
CA ILE A 436 44.44 -3.05 -1.83
C ILE A 436 45.66 -3.21 -0.93
N VAL A 437 46.40 -2.12 -0.71
CA VAL A 437 47.62 -2.11 0.10
C VAL A 437 47.51 -1.06 1.21
N PRO A 438 48.24 -1.19 2.33
CA PRO A 438 48.28 -0.16 3.35
C PRO A 438 48.79 1.17 2.79
N LEU A 439 48.15 2.26 3.22
CA LEU A 439 48.59 3.60 2.93
C LEU A 439 49.97 3.82 3.56
N LYS A 440 50.97 4.17 2.75
CA LYS A 440 52.32 4.43 3.28
C LYS A 440 52.29 5.74 4.09
N ASN A 441 52.42 5.62 5.41
CA ASN A 441 52.66 6.78 6.27
C ASN A 441 53.98 7.45 5.85
N LYS A 442 53.91 8.74 5.50
CA LYS A 442 55.10 9.58 5.35
C LYS A 442 55.59 10.05 6.71
#